data_AF-A0AAV0HFB8-F1
#
_entry.id   AF-A0AAV0HFB8-F1
#
_cell.length_a   1.000
_cell.length_b   1.000
_cell.length_c   1.000
_cell.angle_alpha   90.00
_cell.angle_beta   90.00
_cell.angle_gamma   90.00
#
_symmetry.space_group_name_H-M   'P 1'
#
loop_
_entity.id
_entity.type
_entity.pdbx_description
1 polymer ?
#
loop_
_entity_poly.entity_id
_entity_poly.type
_entity_poly.pdbx_seq_one_letter_code
_entity_poly.pdbx_strand_id
1 'polypeptide(L)'
;MLCATAAGSLLYSPPAAYCNPNSKFPCLSSRISSFILNSPKRWRCRASLITTSDSFEVGALVGSYGFMNVTSYSGFQSGSELSYSPMDLQQLKVQDVGEGSFKIKLYEGRVAQGSQRGTPVLFKVYPGQRAGGIEADMMAANELSAHSSLQSSAEGICKNLVHLIGGFETKTGEQWLAFRNHGKYSAADYAALTSKRISQGSSSREKSWNSFQQQKDMEYRRYFVIRILQGAISGLAFMHDHDRLHQSLGPSSLLLNTISEKDAGYLIPRLRDLTFSVDMSISNLEGARTLSESLWRRATAAGAFTALEKRAFGIADDIYAAGLLLAYMAFVPFCEAGIMDSLSLQRLLENTFKLDLEATREYCLADDRLEEAVKFLDIGNRSGWELLQAMLNPDFRQRPTAKAVLNHSFMSGSLL
;
A
#
# COMPACT_ATOMS: atom_id res chain seq x y z
N MET A 1 1.39 -22.74 -85.81
CA MET A 1 0.57 -23.90 -86.20
C MET A 1 1.28 -25.13 -85.67
N LEU A 2 0.71 -25.79 -84.64
CA LEU A 2 0.88 -27.20 -84.20
C LEU A 2 2.32 -27.70 -83.89
N CYS A 3 2.64 -28.52 -82.89
CA CYS A 3 1.99 -29.07 -81.68
C CYS A 3 3.15 -29.78 -80.94
N ALA A 4 3.33 -29.62 -79.63
CA ALA A 4 2.92 -30.57 -78.58
C ALA A 4 3.46 -32.01 -78.74
N THR A 5 4.23 -32.50 -77.74
CA THR A 5 3.80 -33.58 -76.83
C THR A 5 4.83 -33.92 -75.74
N ALA A 6 4.28 -34.12 -74.52
CA ALA A 6 4.71 -34.99 -73.43
C ALA A 6 6.02 -34.69 -72.65
N ALA A 7 5.88 -34.00 -71.51
CA ALA A 7 6.81 -34.05 -70.39
C ALA A 7 6.18 -34.86 -69.24
N GLY A 8 6.85 -35.94 -68.83
CA GLY A 8 6.46 -36.79 -67.70
C GLY A 8 6.90 -36.19 -66.37
N SER A 9 5.96 -36.08 -65.45
CA SER A 9 6.13 -35.66 -64.07
C SER A 9 6.37 -36.87 -63.16
N LEU A 10 7.45 -36.84 -62.37
CA LEU A 10 7.65 -37.70 -61.21
C LEU A 10 7.76 -36.80 -59.97
N LEU A 11 6.66 -36.78 -59.21
CA LEU A 11 6.53 -36.15 -57.90
C LEU A 11 7.10 -37.09 -56.83
N TYR A 12 8.03 -36.58 -56.04
CA TYR A 12 8.55 -37.21 -54.83
C TYR A 12 7.56 -36.94 -53.67
N SER A 13 6.95 -37.99 -53.14
CA SER A 13 6.10 -37.94 -51.93
C SER A 13 6.85 -38.55 -50.75
N PRO A 14 6.89 -37.91 -49.57
CA PRO A 14 7.21 -38.58 -48.31
C PRO A 14 5.94 -39.16 -47.64
N PRO A 15 6.10 -40.16 -46.74
CA PRO A 15 5.08 -41.16 -46.48
C PRO A 15 4.01 -40.75 -45.47
N ALA A 16 2.80 -41.28 -45.70
CA ALA A 16 1.65 -41.22 -44.83
C ALA A 16 1.88 -41.97 -43.51
N ALA A 17 1.65 -41.29 -42.39
CA ALA A 17 1.50 -41.93 -41.09
C ALA A 17 0.04 -42.39 -40.92
N TYR A 18 -0.11 -43.69 -40.76
CA TYR A 18 -1.33 -44.43 -40.47
C TYR A 18 -2.06 -43.93 -39.21
N CYS A 19 -3.36 -43.68 -39.34
CA CYS A 19 -4.29 -43.51 -38.24
C CYS A 19 -4.46 -44.82 -37.46
N ASN A 20 -4.22 -44.80 -36.15
CA ASN A 20 -4.62 -45.86 -35.22
C ASN A 20 -5.85 -45.38 -34.43
N PRO A 21 -7.03 -45.99 -34.59
CA PRO A 21 -8.27 -45.53 -33.95
C PRO A 21 -8.45 -46.23 -32.60
N ASN A 22 -7.73 -45.82 -31.56
CA ASN A 22 -8.03 -46.22 -30.17
C ASN A 22 -7.25 -45.43 -29.09
N SER A 23 -7.28 -44.09 -29.15
CA SER A 23 -6.92 -43.26 -27.99
C SER A 23 -8.00 -42.21 -27.74
N LYS A 24 -8.78 -42.44 -26.69
CA LYS A 24 -9.81 -41.53 -26.19
C LYS A 24 -9.13 -40.31 -25.56
N PHE A 25 -8.94 -39.25 -26.33
CA PHE A 25 -8.74 -37.90 -25.80
C PHE A 25 -10.06 -37.13 -25.89
N PRO A 26 -10.73 -36.80 -24.77
CA PRO A 26 -11.77 -35.80 -24.82
C PRO A 26 -11.12 -34.42 -24.75
N CYS A 27 -11.17 -33.72 -25.89
CA CYS A 27 -11.16 -32.27 -25.93
C CYS A 27 -12.44 -31.80 -25.20
N LEU A 28 -12.31 -31.29 -23.98
CA LEU A 28 -13.42 -30.74 -23.21
C LEU A 28 -12.99 -29.43 -22.56
N SER A 29 -13.46 -28.34 -23.19
CA SER A 29 -13.91 -27.10 -22.56
C SER A 29 -13.77 -27.07 -21.03
N SER A 30 -12.69 -26.45 -20.54
CA SER A 30 -12.57 -26.12 -19.12
C SER A 30 -13.46 -24.91 -18.82
N ARG A 31 -14.76 -25.17 -18.60
CA ARG A 31 -15.61 -24.28 -17.81
C ARG A 31 -14.99 -24.15 -16.42
N ILE A 32 -14.27 -23.06 -16.17
CA ILE A 32 -13.93 -22.64 -14.82
C ILE A 32 -15.26 -22.41 -14.13
N SER A 33 -15.60 -23.36 -13.28
CA SER A 33 -16.85 -23.40 -12.56
C SER A 33 -16.84 -22.25 -11.56
N SER A 34 -17.82 -21.37 -11.69
CA SER A 34 -18.33 -20.46 -10.66
C SER A 34 -17.96 -20.91 -9.26
N PHE A 35 -17.17 -20.11 -8.54
CA PHE A 35 -17.11 -20.17 -7.08
C PHE A 35 -18.48 -19.72 -6.55
N ILE A 36 -19.39 -20.68 -6.45
CA ILE A 36 -20.70 -20.49 -5.86
C ILE A 36 -20.47 -20.21 -4.37
N LEU A 37 -20.79 -19.00 -3.93
CA LEU A 37 -21.23 -18.72 -2.55
C LEU A 37 -22.50 -19.56 -2.28
N ASN A 38 -22.36 -20.85 -2.00
CA ASN A 38 -23.39 -21.67 -1.35
C ASN A 38 -22.74 -22.90 -0.74
N SER A 39 -22.39 -22.80 0.54
CA SER A 39 -22.60 -23.86 1.55
C SER A 39 -22.19 -23.34 2.94
N PRO A 40 -23.06 -23.41 3.96
CA PRO A 40 -22.77 -22.92 5.29
C PRO A 40 -21.96 -23.98 6.06
N LYS A 41 -20.68 -24.15 5.73
CA LYS A 41 -19.76 -24.87 6.61
C LYS A 41 -19.21 -23.88 7.62
N ARG A 42 -19.86 -23.85 8.80
CA ARG A 42 -19.46 -23.15 10.04
C ARG A 42 -18.01 -22.66 10.04
N TRP A 43 -17.80 -21.47 9.46
CA TRP A 43 -16.68 -20.64 9.82
C TRP A 43 -17.01 -20.10 11.20
N ARG A 44 -16.31 -20.58 12.24
CA ARG A 44 -16.33 -19.91 13.54
C ARG A 44 -15.51 -18.62 13.42
N CYS A 45 -15.98 -17.67 12.60
CA CYS A 45 -15.53 -16.29 12.67
C CYS A 45 -16.12 -15.69 13.94
N ARG A 46 -15.27 -15.26 14.88
CA ARG A 46 -15.69 -14.43 16.01
C ARG A 46 -16.13 -13.03 15.54
N ALA A 47 -15.77 -12.62 14.33
CA ALA A 47 -16.27 -11.43 13.66
C ALA A 47 -17.57 -11.74 12.91
N SER A 48 -18.71 -11.31 13.46
CA SER A 48 -20.01 -11.34 12.79
C SER A 48 -20.07 -10.24 11.71
N LEU A 49 -19.45 -10.49 10.55
CA LEU A 49 -19.50 -9.58 9.40
C LEU A 49 -20.94 -9.48 8.86
N ILE A 50 -21.37 -8.27 8.52
CA ILE A 50 -22.67 -8.04 7.86
C ILE A 50 -22.53 -8.38 6.38
N THR A 51 -23.31 -9.34 5.89
CA THR A 51 -23.18 -9.84 4.50
C THR A 51 -24.36 -9.54 3.60
N THR A 52 -25.43 -8.97 4.13
CA THR A 52 -26.65 -8.65 3.36
C THR A 52 -26.66 -7.19 2.96
N SER A 53 -26.91 -6.90 1.68
CA SER A 53 -27.00 -5.52 1.15
C SER A 53 -28.02 -4.67 1.90
N ASP A 54 -29.16 -5.24 2.28
CA ASP A 54 -30.27 -4.51 2.90
C ASP A 54 -29.96 -4.03 4.33
N SER A 55 -28.83 -4.48 4.89
CA SER A 55 -28.31 -3.98 6.17
C SER A 55 -27.48 -2.70 6.02
N PHE A 56 -27.36 -2.16 4.80
CA PHE A 56 -26.57 -0.99 4.49
C PHE A 56 -27.37 0.07 3.73
N GLU A 57 -27.17 1.33 4.09
CA GLU A 57 -27.59 2.50 3.33
C GLU A 57 -26.38 3.06 2.60
N VAL A 58 -26.44 3.13 1.26
CA VAL A 58 -25.39 3.70 0.42
C VAL A 58 -25.68 5.18 0.14
N GLY A 59 -24.68 6.02 0.35
CA GLY A 59 -24.72 7.46 0.13
C GLY A 59 -23.96 7.88 -1.13
N ALA A 60 -23.35 9.07 -1.07
CA ALA A 60 -22.69 9.70 -2.20
C ALA A 60 -21.37 9.00 -2.59
N LEU A 61 -21.03 9.09 -3.88
CA LEU A 61 -19.69 8.75 -4.37
C LEU A 61 -18.68 9.78 -3.82
N VAL A 62 -17.67 9.30 -3.11
CA VAL A 62 -16.59 10.10 -2.52
C VAL A 62 -15.44 10.26 -3.51
N GLY A 63 -15.16 9.22 -4.29
CA GLY A 63 -14.08 9.23 -5.26
C GLY A 63 -13.82 7.87 -5.87
N SER A 64 -12.78 7.78 -6.69
CA SER A 64 -12.30 6.54 -7.27
C SER A 64 -10.79 6.59 -7.43
N TYR A 65 -10.13 5.45 -7.30
CA TYR A 65 -8.70 5.33 -7.57
C TYR A 65 -8.42 4.01 -8.29
N GLY A 66 -7.38 4.01 -9.13
CA GLY A 66 -6.85 2.74 -9.66
C GLY A 66 -5.95 2.08 -8.62
N PHE A 67 -5.64 0.81 -8.82
CA PHE A 67 -4.69 0.12 -7.96
C PHE A 67 -3.30 0.14 -8.61
N MET A 68 -2.29 0.12 -7.77
CA MET A 68 -0.91 -0.19 -8.15
C MET A 68 -0.32 -0.99 -7.00
N ASN A 69 0.34 -2.11 -7.31
CA ASN A 69 1.10 -2.80 -6.29
C ASN A 69 2.31 -1.93 -5.95
N VAL A 70 2.25 -1.20 -4.83
CA VAL A 70 3.28 -0.22 -4.40
C VAL A 70 4.66 -0.89 -4.22
N THR A 71 4.74 -2.22 -4.17
CA THR A 71 6.04 -2.93 -4.22
C THR A 71 6.74 -2.88 -5.58
N SER A 72 6.21 -2.17 -6.59
CA SER A 72 6.93 -1.82 -7.81
C SER A 72 8.03 -0.76 -7.61
N TYR A 73 8.38 -0.39 -6.37
CA TYR A 73 9.63 0.32 -6.10
C TYR A 73 10.89 -0.48 -6.48
N SER A 74 10.77 -1.79 -6.76
CA SER A 74 11.84 -2.58 -7.34
C SER A 74 11.84 -2.54 -8.87
N GLY A 75 12.80 -1.81 -9.44
CA GLY A 75 13.26 -2.03 -10.81
C GLY A 75 13.17 -0.81 -11.71
N PHE A 76 13.88 0.27 -11.39
CA PHE A 76 14.46 1.08 -12.47
C PHE A 76 15.49 0.20 -13.19
N GLN A 77 15.04 -0.55 -14.20
CA GLN A 77 15.94 -1.03 -15.23
C GLN A 77 16.40 0.21 -16.01
N SER A 78 17.69 0.52 -15.85
CA SER A 78 18.41 1.52 -16.63
C SER A 78 18.11 1.36 -18.12
N GLY A 79 17.49 2.38 -18.74
CA GLY A 79 17.44 2.50 -20.20
C GLY A 79 16.17 3.14 -20.75
N SER A 80 16.12 4.47 -20.78
CA SER A 80 15.57 5.31 -21.87
C SER A 80 15.48 6.75 -21.37
N GLU A 81 16.24 7.65 -21.97
CA GLU A 81 16.08 9.09 -21.82
C GLU A 81 14.62 9.49 -22.10
N LEU A 82 14.00 10.23 -21.19
CA LEU A 82 12.86 11.08 -21.52
C LEU A 82 13.02 12.41 -20.80
N SER A 83 13.34 13.44 -21.57
CA SER A 83 13.41 14.83 -21.16
C SER A 83 12.01 15.36 -20.83
N TYR A 84 11.85 15.96 -19.65
CA TYR A 84 10.60 16.62 -19.25
C TYR A 84 10.81 18.14 -19.18
N SER A 85 9.88 18.88 -19.78
CA SER A 85 9.78 20.33 -19.70
C SER A 85 8.90 20.78 -18.52
N PRO A 86 9.07 22.00 -17.97
CA PRO A 86 8.64 22.34 -16.61
C PRO A 86 7.23 22.95 -16.48
N MET A 87 6.24 22.56 -17.30
CA MET A 87 4.98 23.32 -17.42
C MET A 87 3.67 22.55 -17.21
N ASP A 88 3.65 21.47 -16.42
CA ASP A 88 2.40 20.74 -16.08
C ASP A 88 2.10 20.66 -14.55
N LEU A 89 2.68 21.56 -13.75
CA LEU A 89 2.56 21.56 -12.28
C LEU A 89 1.25 22.15 -11.70
N GLN A 90 0.17 22.30 -12.49
CA GLN A 90 -1.06 22.98 -12.03
C GLN A 90 -2.36 22.16 -12.13
N GLN A 91 -2.28 20.83 -12.12
CA GLN A 91 -3.46 19.97 -12.03
C GLN A 91 -3.32 18.82 -11.01
N LEU A 92 -2.95 19.14 -9.76
CA LEU A 92 -3.03 18.23 -8.62
C LEU A 92 -4.48 18.07 -8.09
N LYS A 93 -5.35 17.54 -8.95
CA LYS A 93 -6.58 16.82 -8.58
C LYS A 93 -6.59 15.58 -9.46
N VAL A 94 -6.67 14.41 -8.83
CA VAL A 94 -6.37 13.10 -9.42
C VAL A 94 -4.87 12.82 -9.37
N GLN A 95 -4.51 11.98 -8.40
CA GLN A 95 -3.29 11.20 -8.40
C GLN A 95 -3.21 10.53 -9.77
N ASP A 96 -2.23 10.84 -10.62
CA ASP A 96 -2.15 10.23 -11.94
C ASP A 96 -2.07 8.70 -11.77
N VAL A 97 -3.18 8.09 -12.19
CA VAL A 97 -3.49 6.67 -12.11
C VAL A 97 -3.02 6.03 -13.41
N GLY A 98 -2.09 5.08 -13.32
CA GLY A 98 -1.80 4.08 -14.36
C GLY A 98 -0.85 3.03 -13.79
N GLU A 99 -1.03 1.72 -13.94
CA GLU A 99 -1.92 0.97 -14.84
C GLU A 99 -2.48 -0.25 -14.10
N GLY A 100 -3.73 -0.11 -13.64
CA GLY A 100 -4.59 -1.22 -13.26
C GLY A 100 -5.78 -1.21 -14.21
N SER A 101 -6.23 -2.36 -14.69
CA SER A 101 -7.26 -2.46 -15.75
C SER A 101 -8.64 -1.89 -15.33
N PHE A 102 -8.82 -1.57 -14.04
CA PHE A 102 -10.08 -1.09 -13.49
C PHE A 102 -9.89 -0.09 -12.33
N LYS A 103 -10.98 0.63 -12.01
CA LYS A 103 -11.02 1.61 -10.91
C LYS A 103 -11.85 1.08 -9.74
N ILE A 104 -11.33 1.26 -8.54
CA ILE A 104 -12.05 1.01 -7.29
C ILE A 104 -12.81 2.30 -6.93
N LYS A 105 -14.10 2.18 -6.66
CA LYS A 105 -14.95 3.33 -6.27
C LYS A 105 -15.14 3.38 -4.76
N LEU A 106 -15.24 4.58 -4.22
CA LEU A 106 -15.47 4.84 -2.80
C LEU A 106 -16.82 5.52 -2.60
N TYR A 107 -17.68 4.94 -1.76
CA TYR A 107 -18.98 5.53 -1.41
C TYR A 107 -19.09 5.72 0.10
N GLU A 108 -19.72 6.80 0.50
CA GLU A 108 -20.19 6.94 1.89
C GLU A 108 -21.38 6.02 2.13
N GLY A 109 -21.63 5.70 3.40
CA GLY A 109 -22.84 5.00 3.79
C GLY A 109 -22.97 4.82 5.29
N ARG A 110 -23.99 4.06 5.68
CA ARG A 110 -24.26 3.71 7.08
C ARG A 110 -24.82 2.29 7.20
N VAL A 111 -24.66 1.69 8.37
CA VAL A 111 -25.36 0.46 8.73
C VAL A 111 -26.83 0.80 9.00
N ALA A 112 -27.75 0.14 8.29
CA ALA A 112 -29.19 0.41 8.35
C ALA A 112 -29.90 -0.36 9.48
N GLN A 113 -29.39 -1.54 9.84
CA GLN A 113 -30.08 -2.49 10.72
C GLN A 113 -29.12 -3.16 11.72
N GLY A 114 -29.68 -3.78 12.77
CA GLY A 114 -28.92 -4.51 13.79
C GLY A 114 -28.27 -3.62 14.87
N SER A 115 -27.40 -4.22 15.69
CA SER A 115 -26.76 -3.57 16.85
C SER A 115 -25.80 -2.43 16.47
N GLN A 116 -25.36 -2.38 15.21
CA GLN A 116 -24.48 -1.34 14.69
C GLN A 116 -25.22 -0.27 13.88
N ARG A 117 -26.57 -0.25 13.91
CA ARG A 117 -27.39 0.74 13.17
C ARG A 117 -26.89 2.17 13.40
N GLY A 118 -26.83 2.94 12.32
CA GLY A 118 -26.33 4.32 12.29
C GLY A 118 -24.80 4.44 12.20
N THR A 119 -24.04 3.34 12.31
CA THR A 119 -22.58 3.37 12.20
C THR A 119 -22.18 3.84 10.80
N PRO A 120 -21.38 4.92 10.68
CA PRO A 120 -20.92 5.40 9.39
C PRO A 120 -19.89 4.44 8.79
N VAL A 121 -20.03 4.17 7.50
CA VAL A 121 -19.13 3.32 6.74
C VAL A 121 -18.62 4.00 5.48
N LEU A 122 -17.45 3.57 5.03
CA LEU A 122 -16.90 3.84 3.72
C LEU A 122 -16.92 2.52 2.94
N PHE A 123 -17.65 2.50 1.84
CA PHE A 123 -17.65 1.38 0.92
C PHE A 123 -16.48 1.48 -0.04
N LYS A 124 -15.76 0.38 -0.19
CA LYS A 124 -14.80 0.16 -1.26
C LYS A 124 -15.41 -0.83 -2.24
N VAL A 125 -15.63 -0.38 -3.46
CA VAL A 125 -16.39 -1.11 -4.48
C VAL A 125 -15.45 -1.54 -5.58
N TYR A 126 -15.29 -2.86 -5.70
CA TYR A 126 -14.57 -3.50 -6.77
C TYR A 126 -15.54 -3.84 -7.91
N PRO A 127 -15.19 -3.53 -9.16
CA PRO A 127 -16.02 -3.87 -10.30
C PRO A 127 -16.08 -5.39 -10.47
N GLY A 128 -17.25 -5.91 -10.86
CA GLY A 128 -17.39 -7.33 -11.16
C GLY A 128 -16.62 -7.75 -12.43
N GLN A 129 -16.49 -9.07 -12.63
CA GLN A 129 -15.64 -9.67 -13.70
C GLN A 129 -15.79 -9.07 -15.10
N ARG A 130 -16.99 -8.61 -15.47
CA ARG A 130 -17.24 -8.02 -16.80
C ARG A 130 -16.45 -6.72 -17.02
N ALA A 131 -16.21 -5.95 -15.97
CA ALA A 131 -15.53 -4.66 -16.02
C ALA A 131 -14.15 -4.69 -15.35
N GLY A 132 -13.94 -5.54 -14.34
CA GLY A 132 -12.70 -5.65 -13.58
C GLY A 132 -11.86 -6.89 -13.88
N GLY A 133 -12.37 -7.83 -14.69
CA GLY A 133 -11.74 -9.12 -14.90
C GLY A 133 -11.64 -9.96 -13.61
N ILE A 134 -10.88 -11.05 -13.70
CA ILE A 134 -10.60 -11.94 -12.56
C ILE A 134 -9.78 -11.22 -11.48
N GLU A 135 -8.98 -10.23 -11.89
CA GLU A 135 -8.07 -9.49 -11.02
C GLU A 135 -8.81 -8.68 -9.94
N ALA A 136 -9.93 -8.02 -10.30
CA ALA A 136 -10.75 -7.27 -9.35
C ALA A 136 -11.36 -8.15 -8.26
N ASP A 137 -11.87 -9.33 -8.64
CA ASP A 137 -12.42 -10.30 -7.70
C ASP A 137 -11.32 -10.85 -6.78
N MET A 138 -10.15 -11.18 -7.32
CA MET A 138 -9.01 -11.64 -6.54
C MET A 138 -8.58 -10.61 -5.51
N MET A 139 -8.56 -9.33 -5.89
CA MET A 139 -8.23 -8.22 -4.99
C MET A 139 -9.26 -8.03 -3.89
N ALA A 140 -10.55 -8.01 -4.23
CA ALA A 140 -11.63 -7.90 -3.26
C ALA A 140 -11.61 -9.07 -2.26
N ALA A 141 -11.45 -10.29 -2.77
CA ALA A 141 -11.35 -11.50 -1.95
C ALA A 141 -10.12 -11.50 -1.05
N ASN A 142 -8.98 -11.00 -1.54
CA ASN A 142 -7.76 -10.91 -0.74
C ASN A 142 -7.90 -9.89 0.39
N GLU A 143 -8.44 -8.70 0.12
CA GLU A 143 -8.67 -7.68 1.15
C GLU A 143 -9.68 -8.17 2.21
N LEU A 144 -10.79 -8.79 1.78
CA LEU A 144 -11.77 -9.41 2.68
C LEU A 144 -11.13 -10.48 3.56
N SER A 145 -10.32 -11.38 2.97
CA SER A 145 -9.63 -12.45 3.69
C SER A 145 -8.62 -11.91 4.69
N ALA A 146 -7.83 -10.89 4.30
CA ALA A 146 -6.85 -10.26 5.17
C ALA A 146 -7.53 -9.68 6.42
N HIS A 147 -8.55 -8.84 6.23
CA HIS A 147 -9.31 -8.27 7.34
C HIS A 147 -10.02 -9.32 8.19
N SER A 148 -10.65 -10.32 7.56
CA SER A 148 -11.33 -11.39 8.30
C SER A 148 -10.37 -12.13 9.23
N SER A 149 -9.15 -12.45 8.75
CA SER A 149 -8.14 -13.11 9.56
C SER A 149 -7.62 -12.24 10.70
N LEU A 150 -7.26 -10.97 10.42
CA LEU A 150 -6.71 -10.04 11.41
C LEU A 150 -7.74 -9.67 12.50
N GLN A 151 -9.03 -9.59 12.15
CA GLN A 151 -10.10 -9.26 13.10
C GLN A 151 -10.61 -10.47 13.90
N SER A 152 -10.22 -11.68 13.53
CA SER A 152 -10.59 -12.90 14.25
C SER A 152 -9.56 -13.28 15.33
N SER A 153 -8.53 -12.45 15.53
CA SER A 153 -7.50 -12.66 16.56
C SER A 153 -8.08 -12.74 17.97
N ALA A 154 -7.47 -13.57 18.81
CA ALA A 154 -7.78 -13.67 20.24
C ALA A 154 -7.39 -12.42 21.03
N GLU A 155 -6.44 -11.63 20.51
CA GLU A 155 -5.95 -10.38 21.12
C GLU A 155 -6.90 -9.19 20.89
N GLY A 156 -7.97 -9.40 20.14
CA GLY A 156 -8.96 -8.39 19.80
C GLY A 156 -8.63 -7.64 18.51
N ILE A 157 -9.39 -6.57 18.25
CA ILE A 157 -9.27 -5.78 17.02
C ILE A 157 -8.18 -4.72 17.22
N CYS A 158 -7.13 -4.77 16.38
CA CYS A 158 -6.08 -3.76 16.41
C CYS A 158 -6.63 -2.36 16.11
N LYS A 159 -6.42 -1.42 17.03
CA LYS A 159 -6.84 -0.02 16.88
C LYS A 159 -6.07 0.73 15.78
N ASN A 160 -4.97 0.17 15.28
CA ASN A 160 -4.14 0.78 14.23
C ASN A 160 -4.37 0.14 12.86
N LEU A 161 -5.43 -0.66 12.71
CA LEU A 161 -5.95 -1.12 11.43
C LEU A 161 -7.36 -0.57 11.22
N VAL A 162 -7.77 -0.39 9.96
CA VAL A 162 -9.17 -0.09 9.64
C VAL A 162 -10.05 -1.30 9.90
N HIS A 163 -11.27 -1.03 10.35
CA HIS A 163 -12.21 -2.07 10.74
C HIS A 163 -13.17 -2.40 9.59
N LEU A 164 -13.14 -3.63 9.11
CA LEU A 164 -14.13 -4.19 8.18
C LEU A 164 -15.38 -4.59 8.97
N ILE A 165 -16.50 -3.93 8.66
CA ILE A 165 -17.83 -4.20 9.26
C ILE A 165 -18.55 -5.32 8.51
N GLY A 166 -18.34 -5.39 7.19
CA GLY A 166 -19.05 -6.35 6.36
C GLY A 166 -18.71 -6.21 4.90
N GLY A 167 -19.43 -6.94 4.07
CA GLY A 167 -19.33 -6.82 2.63
C GLY A 167 -20.36 -7.71 1.93
N PHE A 168 -20.73 -7.32 0.72
CA PHE A 168 -21.75 -8.02 -0.07
C PHE A 168 -21.41 -7.96 -1.55
N GLU A 169 -21.99 -8.88 -2.31
CA GLU A 169 -21.93 -8.90 -3.77
C GLU A 169 -23.26 -8.44 -4.35
N THR A 170 -23.23 -7.61 -5.39
CA THR A 170 -24.43 -7.19 -6.11
C THR A 170 -24.80 -8.18 -7.21
N LYS A 171 -26.02 -8.10 -7.75
CA LYS A 171 -26.45 -8.91 -8.90
C LYS A 171 -25.59 -8.71 -10.16
N THR A 172 -24.86 -7.58 -10.24
CA THR A 172 -23.94 -7.26 -11.33
C THR A 172 -22.52 -7.83 -11.10
N GLY A 173 -22.29 -8.49 -9.96
CA GLY A 173 -21.01 -9.08 -9.56
C GLY A 173 -20.04 -8.11 -8.90
N GLU A 174 -20.44 -6.87 -8.61
CA GLU A 174 -19.59 -5.92 -7.90
C GLU A 174 -19.42 -6.35 -6.46
N GLN A 175 -18.19 -6.28 -5.96
CA GLN A 175 -17.85 -6.63 -4.57
C GLN A 175 -17.76 -5.36 -3.74
N TRP A 176 -18.64 -5.24 -2.75
CA TRP A 176 -18.74 -4.07 -1.87
C TRP A 176 -18.20 -4.42 -0.49
N LEU A 177 -17.08 -3.82 -0.10
CA LEU A 177 -16.49 -3.97 1.23
C LEU A 177 -16.80 -2.75 2.09
N ALA A 178 -17.40 -2.96 3.26
CA ALA A 178 -17.87 -1.91 4.15
C ALA A 178 -16.89 -1.72 5.31
N PHE A 179 -16.15 -0.61 5.30
CA PHE A 179 -15.22 -0.26 6.37
C PHE A 179 -15.82 0.77 7.31
N ARG A 180 -15.55 0.67 8.61
CA ARG A 180 -15.93 1.71 9.57
C ARG A 180 -15.25 3.02 9.19
N ASN A 181 -16.05 4.08 9.09
CA ASN A 181 -15.52 5.40 8.78
C ASN A 181 -14.87 6.02 10.02
N HIS A 182 -13.53 6.04 10.05
CA HIS A 182 -12.73 6.59 11.15
C HIS A 182 -12.15 7.97 10.86
N GLY A 183 -12.40 8.53 9.68
CA GLY A 183 -11.74 9.74 9.20
C GLY A 183 -11.72 9.76 7.69
N LYS A 184 -11.41 10.93 7.13
CA LYS A 184 -11.35 11.16 5.68
C LYS A 184 -9.97 11.54 5.16
N TYR A 185 -9.05 11.86 6.05
CA TYR A 185 -7.71 12.32 5.70
C TYR A 185 -6.72 11.17 5.78
N SER A 186 -5.81 11.11 4.82
CA SER A 186 -4.62 10.28 4.87
C SER A 186 -3.42 11.05 5.43
N ALA A 187 -2.32 10.36 5.74
CA ALA A 187 -1.06 11.01 6.08
C ALA A 187 -0.50 11.82 4.90
N ALA A 188 -0.76 11.40 3.65
CA ALA A 188 -0.46 12.18 2.46
C ALA A 188 -1.22 13.52 2.43
N ASP A 189 -2.52 13.51 2.74
CA ASP A 189 -3.34 14.72 2.78
C ASP A 189 -2.84 15.69 3.85
N TYR A 190 -2.52 15.16 5.05
CA TYR A 190 -1.93 15.95 6.13
C TYR A 190 -0.60 16.59 5.70
N ALA A 191 0.31 15.80 5.13
CA ALA A 191 1.62 16.29 4.69
C ALA A 191 1.48 17.39 3.63
N ALA A 192 0.60 17.18 2.63
CA ALA A 192 0.34 18.16 1.57
C ALA A 192 -0.33 19.44 2.08
N LEU A 193 -1.27 19.35 3.03
CA LEU A 193 -1.90 20.52 3.64
C LEU A 193 -0.91 21.31 4.51
N THR A 194 -0.01 20.60 5.20
CA THR A 194 0.98 21.20 6.09
C THR A 194 2.07 21.90 5.28
N SER A 195 2.61 21.27 4.24
CA SER A 195 3.61 21.89 3.36
C SER A 195 3.08 23.14 2.65
N LYS A 196 1.81 23.10 2.18
CA LYS A 196 1.14 24.28 1.62
C LYS A 196 0.99 25.40 2.64
N ARG A 197 0.69 25.08 3.90
CA ARG A 197 0.59 26.07 4.98
C ARG A 197 1.94 26.76 5.22
N ILE A 198 3.05 26.02 5.17
CA ILE A 198 4.39 26.59 5.29
C ILE A 198 4.66 27.57 4.13
N SER A 199 4.42 27.17 2.88
CA SER A 199 4.60 28.06 1.71
C SER A 199 3.77 29.35 1.78
N GLN A 200 2.55 29.27 2.30
CA GLN A 200 1.68 30.45 2.47
C GLN A 200 2.13 31.34 3.65
N GLY A 201 2.65 30.74 4.72
CA GLY A 201 3.24 31.45 5.84
C GLY A 201 4.53 32.17 5.46
N SER A 202 5.37 31.58 4.60
CA SER A 202 6.61 32.19 4.10
C SER A 202 6.37 33.40 3.18
N SER A 203 5.26 33.41 2.42
CA SER A 203 4.91 34.49 1.49
C SER A 203 4.19 35.67 2.15
N SER A 204 3.63 35.47 3.34
CA SER A 204 3.06 36.54 4.16
C SER A 204 4.18 37.22 4.95
N ARG A 205 4.48 38.50 4.67
CA ARG A 205 5.48 39.33 5.40
C ARG A 205 5.26 39.42 6.91
N GLU A 206 4.13 38.94 7.41
CA GLU A 206 3.91 38.67 8.82
C GLU A 206 4.47 37.29 9.18
N LYS A 207 5.81 37.16 9.20
CA LYS A 207 6.43 36.18 10.10
C LYS A 207 5.89 36.53 11.48
N SER A 208 4.99 35.70 12.01
CA SER A 208 4.36 35.90 13.31
C SER A 208 5.42 36.41 14.29
N TRP A 209 5.28 37.66 14.76
CA TRP A 209 6.24 38.31 15.67
C TRP A 209 6.45 37.52 16.98
N ASN A 210 5.65 36.47 17.19
CA ASN A 210 5.70 35.59 18.34
C ASN A 210 6.49 34.31 18.04
N SER A 211 7.81 34.35 18.25
CA SER A 211 8.71 33.20 18.14
C SER A 211 8.32 32.03 19.03
N PHE A 212 7.75 32.30 20.22
CA PHE A 212 7.29 31.27 21.15
C PHE A 212 6.14 30.44 20.59
N GLN A 213 5.19 31.09 19.89
CA GLN A 213 4.08 30.38 19.24
C GLN A 213 4.59 29.49 18.09
N GLN A 214 5.56 29.97 17.30
CA GLN A 214 6.15 29.18 16.21
C GLN A 214 6.87 27.94 16.74
N GLN A 215 7.67 28.08 17.79
CA GLN A 215 8.35 26.95 18.42
C GLN A 215 7.34 25.91 18.94
N LYS A 216 6.28 26.35 19.61
CA LYS A 216 5.23 25.48 20.12
C LYS A 216 4.46 24.76 19.00
N ASP A 217 4.16 25.45 17.89
CA ASP A 217 3.52 24.82 16.73
C ASP A 217 4.43 23.77 16.08
N MET A 218 5.75 23.99 16.07
CA MET A 218 6.73 23.00 15.62
C MET A 218 6.81 21.80 16.56
N GLU A 219 6.76 21.99 17.87
CA GLU A 219 6.67 20.89 18.85
C GLU A 219 5.43 20.04 18.61
N TYR A 220 4.26 20.67 18.43
CA TYR A 220 3.03 19.96 18.09
C TYR A 220 3.15 19.17 16.80
N ARG A 221 3.76 19.74 15.76
CA ARG A 221 4.00 19.05 14.49
C ARG A 221 4.89 17.82 14.67
N ARG A 222 6.02 17.96 15.34
CA ARG A 222 6.96 16.85 15.61
C ARG A 222 6.27 15.75 16.37
N TYR A 223 5.54 16.08 17.44
CA TYR A 223 4.78 15.10 18.20
C TYR A 223 3.69 14.43 17.35
N PHE A 224 2.95 15.19 16.55
CA PHE A 224 1.93 14.66 15.66
C PHE A 224 2.51 13.67 14.63
N VAL A 225 3.63 14.01 14.01
CA VAL A 225 4.33 13.13 13.07
C VAL A 225 4.84 11.85 13.75
N ILE A 226 5.44 11.94 14.94
CA ILE A 226 5.84 10.74 15.69
C ILE A 226 4.61 9.87 16.01
N ARG A 227 3.48 10.46 16.39
CA ARG A 227 2.23 9.73 16.64
C ARG A 227 1.72 9.02 15.40
N ILE A 228 1.82 9.63 14.21
CA ILE A 228 1.51 9.00 12.92
C ILE A 228 2.36 7.74 12.74
N LEU A 229 3.68 7.88 12.88
CA LEU A 229 4.64 6.80 12.68
C LEU A 229 4.44 5.66 13.69
N GLN A 230 4.29 5.98 14.98
CA GLN A 230 3.98 5.00 16.02
C GLN A 230 2.73 4.18 15.68
N GLY A 231 1.67 4.83 15.19
CA GLY A 231 0.44 4.14 14.80
C GLY A 231 0.65 3.21 13.60
N ALA A 232 1.39 3.66 12.59
CA ALA A 232 1.73 2.83 11.43
C ALA A 232 2.54 1.59 11.84
N ILE A 233 3.62 1.77 12.60
CA ILE A 233 4.47 0.64 13.03
C ILE A 233 3.72 -0.28 14.03
N SER A 234 2.84 0.26 14.87
CA SER A 234 1.99 -0.56 15.76
C SER A 234 1.04 -1.46 14.96
N GLY A 235 0.41 -0.91 13.91
CA GLY A 235 -0.42 -1.71 12.99
C GLY A 235 0.40 -2.79 12.29
N LEU A 236 1.61 -2.45 11.85
CA LEU A 236 2.51 -3.37 11.16
C LEU A 236 3.01 -4.49 12.06
N ALA A 237 3.41 -4.18 13.29
CA ALA A 237 3.81 -5.16 14.30
C ALA A 237 2.68 -6.16 14.56
N PHE A 238 1.45 -5.67 14.72
CA PHE A 238 0.29 -6.53 14.88
C PHE A 238 0.10 -7.45 13.66
N MET A 239 0.23 -6.94 12.43
CA MET A 239 0.13 -7.78 11.23
C MET A 239 1.22 -8.86 11.19
N HIS A 240 2.47 -8.49 11.48
CA HIS A 240 3.61 -9.41 11.47
C HIS A 240 3.48 -10.51 12.53
N ASP A 241 2.96 -10.18 13.71
CA ASP A 241 2.67 -11.15 14.79
C ASP A 241 1.52 -12.11 14.43
N HIS A 242 0.71 -11.76 13.42
CA HIS A 242 -0.41 -12.56 12.90
C HIS A 242 -0.14 -13.16 11.52
N ASP A 243 1.14 -13.36 11.18
CA ASP A 243 1.58 -13.95 9.90
C ASP A 243 1.02 -13.22 8.66
N ARG A 244 0.89 -11.89 8.74
CA ARG A 244 0.39 -11.04 7.65
C ARG A 244 1.38 -9.95 7.27
N LEU A 245 1.56 -9.74 5.97
CA LEU A 245 2.29 -8.60 5.41
C LEU A 245 1.33 -7.55 4.87
N HIS A 246 1.76 -6.29 4.82
CA HIS A 246 0.99 -5.18 4.25
C HIS A 246 1.20 -5.05 2.74
N GLN A 247 2.47 -4.98 2.28
CA GLN A 247 2.85 -4.95 0.85
C GLN A 247 2.32 -3.79 0.01
N SER A 248 1.81 -2.75 0.65
CA SER A 248 1.26 -1.55 0.00
C SER A 248 1.42 -0.30 0.88
N LEU A 249 2.39 -0.34 1.80
CA LEU A 249 2.57 0.69 2.81
C LEU A 249 3.10 1.98 2.19
N GLY A 250 2.46 3.09 2.53
CA GLY A 250 2.82 4.43 2.11
C GLY A 250 1.91 5.50 2.72
N PRO A 251 2.15 6.80 2.45
CA PRO A 251 1.43 7.89 3.12
C PRO A 251 -0.09 7.87 2.90
N SER A 252 -0.56 7.42 1.74
CA SER A 252 -1.99 7.30 1.43
C SER A 252 -2.66 6.09 2.10
N SER A 253 -1.88 5.06 2.46
CA SER A 253 -2.37 3.84 3.13
C SER A 253 -2.59 4.02 4.64
N LEU A 254 -2.41 5.23 5.16
CA LEU A 254 -2.54 5.54 6.57
C LEU A 254 -3.66 6.57 6.79
N LEU A 255 -4.78 6.11 7.35
CA LEU A 255 -5.95 6.93 7.65
C LEU A 255 -5.80 7.64 8.99
N LEU A 256 -6.15 8.93 9.03
CA LEU A 256 -6.10 9.79 10.20
C LEU A 256 -7.52 10.25 10.59
N ASN A 257 -7.84 10.15 11.89
CA ASN A 257 -9.10 10.64 12.44
C ASN A 257 -9.11 12.16 12.66
N THR A 258 -7.95 12.79 12.73
CA THR A 258 -7.77 14.24 12.81
C THR A 258 -6.47 14.63 12.09
N ILE A 259 -6.40 15.88 11.65
CA ILE A 259 -5.18 16.52 11.11
C ILE A 259 -4.77 17.74 11.95
N SER A 260 -5.42 17.94 13.10
CA SER A 260 -5.12 19.00 14.05
C SER A 260 -3.93 18.57 14.91
N GLU A 261 -2.79 19.23 14.72
CA GLU A 261 -1.53 18.93 15.41
C GLU A 261 -1.67 19.06 16.95
N LYS A 262 -2.53 19.97 17.42
CA LYS A 262 -2.83 20.17 18.85
C LYS A 262 -3.59 19.00 19.47
N ASP A 263 -4.31 18.23 18.66
CA ASP A 263 -5.11 17.08 19.09
C ASP A 263 -4.35 15.75 18.93
N ALA A 264 -3.02 15.79 18.77
CA ALA A 264 -2.16 14.62 18.60
C ALA A 264 -2.40 13.52 19.65
N GLY A 265 -2.78 13.89 20.88
CA GLY A 265 -3.12 12.93 21.94
C GLY A 265 -4.28 11.98 21.57
N TYR A 266 -5.25 12.49 20.80
CA TYR A 266 -6.42 11.76 20.30
C TYR A 266 -6.21 11.14 18.92
N LEU A 267 -5.03 11.33 18.31
CA LEU A 267 -4.71 10.75 17.01
C LEU A 267 -4.57 9.23 17.12
N ILE A 268 -5.30 8.53 16.27
CA ILE A 268 -5.24 7.08 16.08
C ILE A 268 -5.02 6.80 14.59
N PRO A 269 -3.77 6.70 14.14
CA PRO A 269 -3.45 6.35 12.76
C PRO A 269 -3.82 4.90 12.47
N ARG A 270 -4.42 4.63 11.31
CA ARG A 270 -4.89 3.29 10.92
C ARG A 270 -4.42 2.90 9.54
N LEU A 271 -3.74 1.76 9.44
CA LEU A 271 -3.39 1.15 8.16
C LEU A 271 -4.65 0.66 7.45
N ARG A 272 -4.66 0.82 6.12
CA ARG A 272 -5.73 0.44 5.19
C ARG A 272 -5.12 -0.10 3.90
N ASP A 273 -5.99 -0.52 2.98
CA ASP A 273 -5.62 -1.03 1.65
C ASP A 273 -4.82 -2.33 1.70
N LEU A 274 -5.40 -3.33 2.38
CA LEU A 274 -4.86 -4.69 2.51
C LEU A 274 -5.10 -5.55 1.26
N THR A 275 -5.41 -4.93 0.12
CA THR A 275 -5.62 -5.58 -1.17
C THR A 275 -4.46 -6.49 -1.57
N PHE A 276 -3.22 -6.07 -1.30
CA PHE A 276 -2.00 -6.83 -1.62
C PHE A 276 -1.42 -7.56 -0.41
N SER A 277 -2.16 -7.61 0.71
CA SER A 277 -1.69 -8.29 1.91
C SER A 277 -1.39 -9.76 1.63
N VAL A 278 -0.27 -10.25 2.18
CA VAL A 278 0.20 -11.62 1.97
C VAL A 278 0.16 -12.40 3.28
N ASP A 279 -0.33 -13.64 3.18
CA ASP A 279 -0.31 -14.61 4.26
C ASP A 279 1.06 -15.30 4.31
N MET A 280 1.72 -15.25 5.47
CA MET A 280 3.05 -15.85 5.70
C MET A 280 2.98 -17.16 6.48
N SER A 281 1.81 -17.76 6.67
CA SER A 281 1.74 -19.10 7.23
C SER A 281 2.48 -20.08 6.31
N ILE A 282 3.19 -21.04 6.91
CA ILE A 282 4.07 -21.97 6.19
C ILE A 282 3.33 -22.67 5.03
N SER A 283 2.06 -23.03 5.24
CA SER A 283 1.19 -23.63 4.22
C SER A 283 0.94 -22.75 2.99
N ASN A 284 1.01 -21.42 3.12
CA ASN A 284 0.77 -20.48 2.03
C ASN A 284 2.05 -20.01 1.33
N LEU A 285 3.22 -20.21 1.94
CA LEU A 285 4.53 -19.89 1.35
C LEU A 285 4.95 -20.85 0.23
N GLU A 286 4.38 -22.06 0.22
CA GLU A 286 4.67 -23.10 -0.80
C GLU A 286 3.83 -22.92 -2.08
N GLY A 287 2.79 -22.07 -2.05
CA GLY A 287 1.92 -21.77 -3.19
C GLY A 287 1.91 -20.29 -3.54
N ALA A 288 2.71 -19.87 -4.52
CA ALA A 288 2.72 -18.49 -4.98
C ALA A 288 1.35 -18.08 -5.53
N ARG A 289 0.69 -17.13 -4.87
CA ARG A 289 -0.53 -16.48 -5.38
C ARG A 289 -0.11 -15.36 -6.32
N THR A 290 -0.85 -15.16 -7.42
CA THR A 290 -0.55 -14.15 -8.47
C THR A 290 -0.26 -12.76 -7.91
N LEU A 291 -1.00 -12.32 -6.87
CA LEU A 291 -0.78 -11.00 -6.24
C LEU A 291 0.56 -10.86 -5.47
N SER A 292 1.16 -11.98 -5.07
CA SER A 292 2.40 -12.04 -4.27
C SER A 292 3.63 -12.45 -5.08
N GLU A 293 3.48 -12.71 -6.38
CA GLU A 293 4.55 -13.24 -7.23
C GLU A 293 5.74 -12.28 -7.32
N SER A 294 5.47 -10.97 -7.44
CA SER A 294 6.52 -9.93 -7.46
C SER A 294 7.35 -9.92 -6.18
N LEU A 295 6.70 -10.04 -5.01
CA LEU A 295 7.37 -10.13 -3.71
C LEU A 295 8.32 -11.34 -3.67
N TRP A 296 7.82 -12.53 -4.03
CA TRP A 296 8.62 -13.75 -3.93
C TRP A 296 9.74 -13.84 -4.96
N ARG A 297 9.57 -13.20 -6.12
CA ARG A 297 10.66 -13.00 -7.09
C ARG A 297 11.77 -12.14 -6.49
N ARG A 298 11.44 -11.05 -5.80
CA ARG A 298 12.42 -10.19 -5.12
C ARG A 298 13.11 -10.90 -3.96
N ALA A 299 12.36 -11.68 -3.19
CA ALA A 299 12.92 -12.51 -2.12
C ALA A 299 13.98 -13.47 -2.68
N THR A 300 13.65 -14.17 -3.76
CA THR A 300 14.59 -15.10 -4.44
C THR A 300 15.82 -14.36 -4.97
N ALA A 301 15.64 -13.18 -5.58
CA ALA A 301 16.75 -12.35 -6.06
C ALA A 301 17.67 -11.84 -4.92
N ALA A 302 17.12 -11.63 -3.73
CA ALA A 302 17.86 -11.28 -2.52
C ALA A 302 18.48 -12.50 -1.79
N GLY A 303 18.37 -13.69 -2.38
CA GLY A 303 18.94 -14.92 -1.84
C GLY A 303 18.11 -15.56 -0.72
N ALA A 304 16.80 -15.29 -0.65
CA ALA A 304 15.87 -15.95 0.25
C ALA A 304 15.19 -17.14 -0.45
N PHE A 305 15.69 -18.36 -0.23
CA PHE A 305 15.24 -19.55 -0.96
C PHE A 305 14.33 -20.44 -0.13
N THR A 306 14.54 -20.51 1.18
CA THR A 306 13.73 -21.29 2.10
C THR A 306 12.45 -20.54 2.51
N ALA A 307 11.43 -21.26 2.98
CA ALA A 307 10.18 -20.64 3.47
C ALA A 307 10.44 -19.66 4.63
N LEU A 308 11.38 -19.98 5.52
CA LEU A 308 11.76 -19.13 6.64
C LEU A 308 12.46 -17.84 6.16
N GLU A 309 13.38 -17.94 5.21
CA GLU A 309 14.04 -16.77 4.64
C GLU A 309 13.07 -15.89 3.87
N LYS A 310 12.13 -16.48 3.11
CA LYS A 310 11.09 -15.72 2.40
C LYS A 310 10.17 -14.97 3.36
N ARG A 311 9.79 -15.60 4.48
CA ARG A 311 9.07 -14.94 5.56
C ARG A 311 9.88 -13.76 6.14
N ALA A 312 11.15 -13.97 6.46
CA ALA A 312 12.02 -12.92 6.97
C ALA A 312 12.18 -11.77 5.97
N PHE A 313 12.34 -12.10 4.68
CA PHE A 313 12.39 -11.12 3.60
C PHE A 313 11.10 -10.29 3.52
N GLY A 314 9.93 -10.93 3.52
CA GLY A 314 8.66 -10.22 3.45
C GLY A 314 8.44 -9.25 4.61
N ILE A 315 8.80 -9.65 5.84
CA ILE A 315 8.78 -8.78 7.02
C ILE A 315 9.73 -7.59 6.83
N ALA A 316 10.97 -7.87 6.43
CA ALA A 316 11.99 -6.85 6.19
C ALA A 316 11.65 -5.90 5.02
N ASP A 317 10.84 -6.36 4.07
CA ASP A 317 10.35 -5.57 2.95
C ASP A 317 9.26 -4.58 3.37
N ASP A 318 8.32 -5.01 4.20
CA ASP A 318 7.37 -4.09 4.84
C ASP A 318 8.09 -3.04 5.70
N ILE A 319 9.18 -3.41 6.39
CA ILE A 319 10.00 -2.48 7.19
C ILE A 319 10.73 -1.47 6.30
N TYR A 320 11.20 -1.88 5.13
CA TYR A 320 11.77 -0.95 4.16
C TYR A 320 10.76 0.09 3.69
N ALA A 321 9.55 -0.35 3.33
CA ALA A 321 8.46 0.57 2.98
C ALA A 321 8.09 1.50 4.15
N ALA A 322 8.15 1.00 5.38
CA ALA A 322 7.95 1.82 6.58
C ALA A 322 9.08 2.85 6.78
N GLY A 323 10.32 2.54 6.38
CA GLY A 323 11.43 3.47 6.37
C GLY A 323 11.21 4.61 5.37
N LEU A 324 10.73 4.29 4.17
CA LEU A 324 10.33 5.31 3.18
C LEU A 324 9.17 6.18 3.67
N LEU A 325 8.20 5.59 4.38
CA LEU A 325 7.13 6.35 5.05
C LEU A 325 7.69 7.29 6.14
N LEU A 326 8.64 6.83 6.95
CA LEU A 326 9.32 7.65 7.95
C LEU A 326 9.99 8.85 7.28
N ALA A 327 10.80 8.60 6.25
CA ALA A 327 11.44 9.66 5.49
C ALA A 327 10.41 10.64 4.93
N TYR A 328 9.35 10.15 4.28
CA TYR A 328 8.30 11.02 3.73
C TYR A 328 7.69 11.94 4.80
N MET A 329 7.36 11.36 5.96
CA MET A 329 6.74 12.10 7.07
C MET A 329 7.73 13.03 7.78
N ALA A 330 9.03 12.78 7.69
CA ALA A 330 10.08 13.65 8.22
C ALA A 330 10.37 14.85 7.31
N PHE A 331 10.21 14.71 5.99
CA PHE A 331 10.51 15.77 5.05
C PHE A 331 9.29 16.58 4.63
N VAL A 332 8.24 15.94 4.10
CA VAL A 332 7.15 16.67 3.42
C VAL A 332 6.39 17.63 4.35
N PRO A 333 6.00 17.24 5.59
CA PRO A 333 5.32 18.16 6.51
C PRO A 333 6.21 19.29 7.07
N PHE A 334 7.52 19.23 6.87
CA PHE A 334 8.50 20.17 7.41
C PHE A 334 9.09 21.12 6.36
N CYS A 335 8.75 20.90 5.08
CA CYS A 335 9.26 21.70 3.97
C CYS A 335 8.11 22.44 3.25
N GLU A 336 8.46 23.47 2.49
CA GLU A 336 7.52 24.13 1.58
C GLU A 336 7.00 23.17 0.50
N ALA A 337 5.77 23.39 0.06
CA ALA A 337 5.16 22.61 -1.02
C ALA A 337 6.00 22.69 -2.29
N GLY A 338 6.27 21.53 -2.91
CA GLY A 338 7.07 21.41 -4.13
C GLY A 338 8.57 21.26 -3.91
N ILE A 339 9.06 21.39 -2.67
CA ILE A 339 10.47 21.12 -2.34
C ILE A 339 10.75 19.62 -2.30
N MET A 340 9.86 18.86 -1.67
CA MET A 340 9.98 17.41 -1.53
C MET A 340 8.63 16.74 -1.79
N ASP A 341 8.66 15.62 -2.52
CA ASP A 341 7.55 14.70 -2.73
C ASP A 341 8.06 13.24 -2.61
N SER A 342 7.14 12.28 -2.66
CA SER A 342 7.48 10.85 -2.51
C SER A 342 8.53 10.35 -3.50
N LEU A 343 8.41 10.74 -4.78
CA LEU A 343 9.29 10.27 -5.85
C LEU A 343 10.65 10.96 -5.77
N SER A 344 10.67 12.26 -5.51
CA SER A 344 11.89 13.04 -5.31
C SER A 344 12.70 12.50 -4.13
N LEU A 345 12.04 12.20 -3.01
CA LEU A 345 12.69 11.65 -1.82
C LEU A 345 13.24 10.25 -2.07
N GLN A 346 12.46 9.38 -2.74
CA GLN A 346 12.93 8.06 -3.07
C GLN A 346 14.14 8.11 -4.01
N ARG A 347 14.12 8.95 -5.06
CA ARG A 347 15.26 9.13 -5.97
C ARG A 347 16.49 9.63 -5.22
N LEU A 348 16.31 10.57 -4.30
CA LEU A 348 17.40 11.09 -3.48
C LEU A 348 18.07 9.97 -2.68
N LEU A 349 17.27 9.19 -1.95
CA LEU A 349 17.75 8.13 -1.08
C LEU A 349 18.33 6.95 -1.87
N GLU A 350 17.57 6.40 -2.83
CA GLU A 350 17.92 5.15 -3.51
C GLU A 350 18.89 5.34 -4.68
N ASN A 351 18.74 6.40 -5.47
CA ASN A 351 19.50 6.57 -6.70
C ASN A 351 20.71 7.50 -6.51
N THR A 352 20.49 8.68 -5.91
CA THR A 352 21.54 9.68 -5.75
C THR A 352 22.55 9.26 -4.69
N PHE A 353 22.09 8.97 -3.48
CA PHE A 353 22.96 8.62 -2.36
C PHE A 353 23.08 7.12 -2.11
N LYS A 354 22.33 6.28 -2.83
CA LYS A 354 22.42 4.81 -2.74
C LYS A 354 22.32 4.31 -1.29
N LEU A 355 21.40 4.91 -0.53
CA LEU A 355 21.09 4.63 0.86
C LEU A 355 22.20 4.99 1.87
N ASP A 356 23.15 5.85 1.46
CA ASP A 356 24.06 6.53 2.37
C ASP A 356 23.34 7.73 3.04
N LEU A 357 22.87 7.52 4.26
CA LEU A 357 22.09 8.53 4.96
C LEU A 357 22.93 9.64 5.61
N GLU A 358 24.23 9.42 5.85
CA GLU A 358 25.09 10.49 6.35
C GLU A 358 25.35 11.50 5.22
N ALA A 359 25.67 11.00 4.02
CA ALA A 359 25.81 11.86 2.83
C ALA A 359 24.48 12.57 2.49
N THR A 360 23.35 11.87 2.62
CA THR A 360 22.02 12.48 2.44
C THR A 360 21.79 13.60 3.45
N ARG A 361 22.13 13.37 4.72
CA ARG A 361 21.99 14.36 5.80
C ARG A 361 22.84 15.61 5.51
N GLU A 362 24.10 15.45 5.14
CA GLU A 362 24.99 16.57 4.80
C GLU A 362 24.44 17.39 3.63
N TYR A 363 23.95 16.71 2.58
CA TYR A 363 23.32 17.38 1.45
C TYR A 363 22.07 18.16 1.86
N CYS A 364 21.18 17.56 2.66
CA CYS A 364 19.97 18.23 3.12
C CYS A 364 20.27 19.40 4.08
N LEU A 365 21.32 19.28 4.90
CA LEU A 365 21.73 20.35 5.82
C LEU A 365 22.29 21.57 5.07
N ALA A 366 22.82 21.38 3.86
CA ALA A 366 23.29 22.46 3.01
C ALA A 366 22.16 23.25 2.30
N ASP A 367 20.91 22.77 2.35
CA ASP A 367 19.74 23.45 1.80
C ASP A 367 18.84 23.94 2.93
N ASP A 368 18.83 25.27 3.18
CA ASP A 368 18.04 25.91 4.23
C ASP A 368 16.55 25.53 4.19
N ARG A 369 16.01 25.15 3.03
CA ARG A 369 14.60 24.75 2.86
C ARG A 369 14.28 23.39 3.46
N LEU A 370 15.31 22.59 3.76
CA LEU A 370 15.22 21.24 4.34
C LEU A 370 15.68 21.23 5.81
N GLU A 371 16.14 22.35 6.36
CA GLU A 371 16.76 22.43 7.67
C GLU A 371 15.85 21.90 8.80
N GLU A 372 14.55 22.22 8.78
CA GLU A 372 13.61 21.74 9.80
C GLU A 372 13.35 20.22 9.73
N ALA A 373 13.44 19.62 8.55
CA ALA A 373 13.36 18.16 8.39
C ALA A 373 14.62 17.50 8.98
N VAL A 374 15.80 18.06 8.73
CA VAL A 374 17.07 17.57 9.30
C VAL A 374 17.06 17.70 10.81
N LYS A 375 16.66 18.86 11.35
CA LYS A 375 16.49 19.09 12.80
C LYS A 375 15.54 18.08 13.45
N PHE A 376 14.46 17.70 12.76
CA PHE A 376 13.54 16.68 13.26
C PHE A 376 14.19 15.30 13.38
N LEU A 377 14.96 14.87 12.37
CA LEU A 377 15.68 13.60 12.41
C LEU A 377 16.91 13.62 13.35
N ASP A 378 17.45 14.80 13.63
CA ASP A 378 18.56 15.02 14.57
C ASP A 378 18.16 14.91 16.05
N ILE A 379 16.87 14.84 16.36
CA ILE A 379 16.36 14.69 17.73
C ILE A 379 16.99 13.46 18.39
N GLY A 380 17.42 13.60 19.64
CA GLY A 380 18.07 12.52 20.37
C GLY A 380 19.45 12.16 19.83
N ASN A 381 20.25 13.14 19.44
CA ASN A 381 21.59 12.94 18.88
C ASN A 381 21.57 12.07 17.61
N ARG A 382 20.80 12.50 16.60
CA ARG A 382 20.65 11.83 15.29
C ARG A 382 19.90 10.50 15.31
N SER A 383 19.09 10.25 16.36
CA SER A 383 18.34 8.99 16.49
C SER A 383 17.36 8.72 15.33
N GLY A 384 16.82 9.77 14.69
CA GLY A 384 15.96 9.59 13.52
C GLY A 384 16.71 9.09 12.29
N TRP A 385 17.93 9.60 12.07
CA TRP A 385 18.81 9.14 11.00
C TRP A 385 19.32 7.72 11.22
N GLU A 386 19.71 7.39 12.46
CA GLU A 386 20.12 6.03 12.84
C GLU A 386 19.01 5.01 12.57
N LEU A 387 17.77 5.34 12.99
CA LEU A 387 16.61 4.49 12.74
C LEU A 387 16.35 4.31 11.25
N LEU A 388 16.38 5.41 10.48
CA LEU A 388 16.15 5.37 9.05
C LEU A 388 17.20 4.52 8.33
N GLN A 389 18.47 4.59 8.77
CA GLN A 389 19.57 3.81 8.20
C GLN A 389 19.36 2.31 8.44
N ALA A 390 18.90 1.95 9.63
CA ALA A 390 18.59 0.56 9.98
C ALA A 390 17.40 0.02 9.17
N MET A 391 16.33 0.82 9.00
CA MET A 391 15.13 0.40 8.26
C MET A 391 15.37 0.28 6.75
N LEU A 392 16.22 1.15 6.19
CA LEU A 392 16.56 1.17 4.77
C LEU A 392 17.81 0.34 4.44
N ASN A 393 18.29 -0.51 5.35
CA ASN A 393 19.49 -1.30 5.11
C ASN A 393 19.38 -2.14 3.81
N PRO A 394 20.37 -2.12 2.90
CA PRO A 394 20.34 -2.92 1.68
C PRO A 394 20.22 -4.43 1.94
N ASP A 395 20.86 -4.94 3.00
CA ASP A 395 20.69 -6.32 3.43
C ASP A 395 19.43 -6.44 4.29
N PHE A 396 18.41 -7.11 3.75
CA PHE A 396 17.13 -7.32 4.43
C PHE A 396 17.29 -8.02 5.79
N ARG A 397 18.36 -8.82 5.97
CA ARG A 397 18.63 -9.53 7.22
C ARG A 397 19.04 -8.61 8.37
N GLN A 398 19.55 -7.42 8.04
CA GLN A 398 19.98 -6.42 9.01
C GLN A 398 18.87 -5.43 9.38
N ARG A 399 17.71 -5.51 8.72
CA ARG A 399 16.58 -4.61 9.02
C ARG A 399 15.92 -5.01 10.34
N PRO A 400 15.51 -4.03 11.17
CA PRO A 400 14.84 -4.29 12.43
C PRO A 400 13.44 -4.88 12.22
N THR A 401 12.90 -5.54 13.25
CA THR A 401 11.47 -5.90 13.28
C THR A 401 10.61 -4.67 13.60
N ALA A 402 9.31 -4.70 13.29
CA ALA A 402 8.40 -3.61 13.64
C ALA A 402 8.38 -3.33 15.15
N LYS A 403 8.49 -4.36 15.98
CA LYS A 403 8.59 -4.23 17.44
C LYS A 403 9.90 -3.54 17.88
N ALA A 404 11.02 -3.87 17.23
CA ALA A 404 12.28 -3.18 17.49
C ALA A 404 12.22 -1.70 17.08
N VAL A 405 11.58 -1.39 15.94
CA VAL A 405 11.34 0.00 15.51
C VAL A 405 10.53 0.76 16.56
N LEU A 406 9.42 0.21 17.07
CA LEU A 406 8.61 0.86 18.12
C LEU A 406 9.38 1.19 19.40
N ASN A 407 10.35 0.34 19.76
CA ASN A 407 11.16 0.50 20.95
C ASN A 407 12.36 1.43 20.73
N HIS A 408 12.59 1.92 19.50
CA HIS A 408 13.67 2.84 19.21
C HIS A 408 13.48 4.18 19.95
N SER A 409 14.58 4.79 20.41
CA SER A 409 14.55 6.05 21.17
C SER A 409 13.82 7.17 20.42
N PHE A 410 14.07 7.30 19.11
CA PHE A 410 13.36 8.23 18.23
C PHE A 410 11.83 8.07 18.30
N MET A 411 11.34 6.84 18.32
CA MET A 411 9.91 6.53 18.32
C MET A 411 9.26 6.77 19.67
N SER A 412 10.01 6.78 20.77
CA SER A 412 9.45 6.99 22.12
C SER A 412 8.87 8.40 22.32
N GLY A 413 9.32 9.39 21.52
CA GLY A 413 8.91 10.78 21.67
C GLY A 413 9.34 11.41 23.01
N SER A 414 10.12 10.72 23.84
CA SER A 414 10.61 11.23 25.13
C SER A 414 11.65 12.35 24.99
N LEU A 415 12.10 12.58 23.76
CA LEU A 415 13.13 13.53 23.37
C LEU A 415 12.55 14.78 22.68
N LEU A 416 11.22 14.86 22.59
CA LEU A 416 10.47 15.98 21.99
C LEU A 416 10.15 17.08 23.01
#